data_AF-A0A674MRK2-F1
#
_entry.id   AF-A0A674MRK2-F1
#
_cell.length_a   1.000
_cell.length_b   1.000
_cell.length_c   1.000
_cell.angle_alpha   90.00
_cell.angle_beta   90.00
_cell.angle_gamma   90.00
#
_symmetry.space_group_name_H-M   'P 1'
#
loop_
_entity.id
_entity.type
_entity.pdbx_description
1 polymer ?
#
loop_
_entity_poly.entity_id
_entity_poly.type
_entity_poly.pdbx_seq_one_letter_code
_entity_poly.pdbx_strand_id
1 'polypeptide(L)'
;MSKTALKKQHWRSHVQDSFIPLLGSSGELGIAVGGGADYGEFPFVTSALGGGLTVGDIVLEIGGTPVLGMTLGDVRGVLNSCPHPIRIKTVSPGFTLCKDLRLYLSKCFTPGSVDSQLQQVIRENLYLRALPCVRAQYYKSCL
;
A
#
# COMPACT_ATOMS: atom_id res chain seq x y z
N MET A 1 35.86 -18.41 -7.73
CA MET A 1 34.46 -18.21 -8.16
C MET A 1 33.68 -17.67 -6.97
N SER A 2 33.69 -16.34 -6.76
CA SER A 2 32.98 -15.68 -5.66
C SER A 2 31.47 -15.70 -5.93
N LYS A 3 30.72 -16.45 -5.13
CA LYS A 3 29.26 -16.30 -5.05
C LYS A 3 28.99 -14.97 -4.36
N THR A 4 28.88 -13.90 -5.13
CA THR A 4 28.41 -12.60 -4.64
C THR A 4 26.97 -12.81 -4.17
N ALA A 5 26.78 -12.95 -2.86
CA ALA A 5 25.45 -12.94 -2.27
C ALA A 5 24.80 -11.62 -2.69
N LEU A 6 23.79 -11.70 -3.57
CA LEU A 6 22.94 -10.57 -3.94
C LEU A 6 22.35 -10.05 -2.63
N LYS A 7 22.94 -8.99 -2.08
CA LYS A 7 22.45 -8.28 -0.92
C LYS A 7 21.03 -7.85 -1.29
N LYS A 8 20.01 -8.52 -0.73
CA LYS A 8 18.61 -8.19 -1.01
C LYS A 8 18.42 -6.73 -0.60
N GLN A 9 18.26 -5.86 -1.59
CA GLN A 9 18.03 -4.44 -1.39
C GLN A 9 16.68 -4.27 -0.69
N HIS A 10 16.57 -3.24 0.14
CA HIS A 10 15.35 -2.94 0.89
C HIS A 10 14.29 -2.37 -0.05
N TRP A 11 13.02 -2.77 0.11
CA TRP A 11 11.92 -2.33 -0.76
C TRP A 11 11.81 -0.81 -0.86
N ARG A 12 12.19 -0.06 0.18
CA ARG A 12 12.08 1.41 0.17
C ARG A 12 12.91 2.05 -0.93
N SER A 13 14.03 1.44 -1.32
CA SER A 13 14.88 1.93 -2.43
C SER A 13 14.31 1.61 -3.81
N HIS A 14 13.27 0.78 -3.89
CA HIS A 14 12.62 0.35 -5.13
C HIS A 14 11.20 0.90 -5.29
N VAL A 15 10.80 1.81 -4.40
CA VAL A 15 9.49 2.48 -4.50
C VAL A 15 9.44 3.30 -5.77
N GLN A 16 8.43 3.04 -6.59
CA GLN A 16 8.09 3.81 -7.77
C GLN A 16 7.01 4.83 -7.40
N ASP A 17 7.26 6.08 -7.79
CA ASP A 17 6.31 7.17 -7.69
C ASP A 17 5.72 7.42 -9.08
N SER A 18 4.41 7.40 -9.19
CA SER A 18 3.71 7.41 -10.49
C SER A 18 2.39 8.15 -10.38
N PHE A 19 1.79 8.42 -11.54
CA PHE A 19 0.46 9.02 -11.62
C PHE A 19 -0.50 8.05 -12.28
N ILE A 20 -1.70 7.95 -11.70
CA ILE A 20 -2.76 7.11 -12.25
C ILE A 20 -3.31 7.82 -13.49
N PRO A 21 -3.23 7.20 -14.69
CA PRO A 21 -3.77 7.79 -15.89
C PRO A 21 -5.29 7.85 -15.81
N LEU A 22 -5.85 9.00 -16.19
CA LEU A 22 -7.28 9.15 -16.47
C LEU A 22 -7.58 8.61 -17.86
N LEU A 23 -8.56 7.71 -17.95
CA LEU A 23 -8.99 7.12 -19.21
C LEU A 23 -10.20 7.88 -19.78
N GLY A 24 -9.94 8.58 -20.88
CA GLY A 24 -10.96 9.26 -21.69
C GLY A 24 -11.71 10.37 -20.96
N SER A 25 -12.76 10.87 -21.60
CA SER A 25 -13.65 11.91 -21.06
C SER A 25 -14.56 11.39 -19.92
N SER A 26 -14.58 10.06 -19.70
CA SER A 26 -15.45 9.40 -18.72
C SER A 26 -14.91 9.43 -17.29
N GLY A 27 -13.64 9.82 -17.09
CA GLY A 27 -13.02 9.85 -15.77
C GLY A 27 -12.75 8.44 -15.20
N GLU A 28 -12.73 7.41 -16.04
CA GLU A 28 -12.37 6.07 -15.60
C GLU A 28 -10.89 6.01 -15.22
N LEU A 29 -10.57 5.32 -14.13
CA LEU A 29 -9.19 5.18 -13.68
C LEU A 29 -8.51 4.10 -14.50
N GLY A 30 -7.34 4.40 -15.07
CA GLY A 30 -6.56 3.41 -15.83
C GLY A 30 -5.83 2.38 -14.96
N ILE A 31 -6.32 2.12 -13.74
CA ILE A 31 -5.77 1.15 -12.80
C ILE A 31 -6.89 0.39 -12.09
N ALA A 32 -6.68 -0.90 -11.87
CA ALA A 32 -7.48 -1.71 -10.96
C ALA A 32 -6.62 -2.27 -9.83
N VAL A 33 -7.19 -2.34 -8.63
CA VAL A 33 -6.55 -2.88 -7.42
C VAL A 33 -7.30 -4.10 -6.89
N GLY A 34 -6.53 -5.05 -6.33
CA GLY A 34 -7.00 -6.25 -5.65
C GLY A 34 -6.23 -6.51 -4.36
N GLY A 35 -6.49 -7.64 -3.70
CA GLY A 35 -5.96 -7.92 -2.37
C GLY A 35 -6.63 -7.07 -1.31
N GLY A 36 -5.92 -6.73 -0.23
CA GLY A 36 -6.45 -5.96 0.89
C GLY A 36 -6.47 -6.76 2.19
N ALA A 37 -6.62 -6.05 3.29
CA ALA A 37 -6.56 -6.64 4.63
C ALA A 37 -7.63 -7.73 4.87
N ASP A 38 -8.78 -7.60 4.21
CA ASP A 38 -9.88 -8.57 4.17
C ASP A 38 -9.47 -9.92 3.54
N TYR A 39 -8.46 -9.92 2.67
CA TYR A 39 -7.86 -11.13 2.07
C TYR A 39 -6.59 -11.58 2.80
N GLY A 40 -6.12 -10.84 3.80
CA GLY A 40 -4.84 -11.11 4.45
C GLY A 40 -3.62 -10.82 3.56
N GLU A 41 -3.78 -9.95 2.56
CA GLU A 41 -2.73 -9.56 1.63
C GLU A 41 -2.63 -8.03 1.52
N PHE A 42 -1.50 -7.50 1.08
CA PHE A 42 -1.39 -6.10 0.73
C PHE A 42 -2.18 -5.78 -0.53
N PRO A 43 -2.73 -4.56 -0.66
CA PRO A 43 -3.31 -4.11 -1.90
C PRO A 43 -2.25 -4.15 -3.02
N PHE A 44 -2.63 -4.67 -4.17
CA PHE A 44 -1.74 -4.75 -5.34
C PHE A 44 -2.46 -4.39 -6.63
N VAL A 45 -1.69 -3.98 -7.63
CA VAL A 45 -2.18 -3.63 -8.96
C VAL A 45 -2.60 -4.90 -9.69
N THR A 46 -3.86 -4.97 -10.12
CA THR A 46 -4.41 -6.08 -10.91
C THR A 46 -4.50 -5.77 -12.39
N SER A 47 -4.63 -4.48 -12.73
CA SER A 47 -4.60 -3.97 -14.10
C SER A 47 -4.00 -2.57 -14.11
N ALA A 48 -3.22 -2.25 -15.13
CA ALA A 48 -2.66 -0.92 -15.37
C ALA A 48 -2.65 -0.64 -16.87
N LEU A 49 -3.25 0.48 -17.27
CA LEU A 49 -3.36 0.91 -18.68
C LEU A 49 -2.28 1.92 -19.08
N GLY A 50 -1.30 2.17 -18.21
CA GLY A 50 -0.19 3.09 -18.46
C GLY A 50 0.33 3.74 -17.18
N GLY A 51 1.21 4.75 -17.32
CA GLY A 51 1.66 5.58 -16.19
C GLY A 51 2.76 4.98 -15.32
N GLY A 52 3.51 3.99 -15.81
CA GLY A 52 4.64 3.39 -15.06
C GLY A 52 4.24 2.37 -14.00
N LEU A 53 2.96 1.98 -13.96
CA LEU A 53 2.42 1.00 -13.03
C LEU A 53 2.55 -0.42 -13.58
N THR A 54 3.05 -1.35 -12.77
CA THR A 54 3.19 -2.75 -13.17
C THR A 54 2.15 -3.62 -12.46
N VAL A 55 1.51 -4.50 -13.22
CA VAL A 55 0.60 -5.50 -12.65
C VAL A 55 1.37 -6.38 -11.65
N GLY A 56 0.82 -6.49 -10.45
CA GLY A 56 1.40 -7.23 -9.35
C GLY A 56 2.20 -6.38 -8.37
N ASP A 57 2.46 -5.09 -8.66
CA ASP A 57 3.10 -4.19 -7.71
C ASP A 57 2.22 -3.97 -6.48
N ILE A 58 2.85 -3.89 -5.31
CA ILE A 58 2.19 -3.59 -4.04
C ILE A 58 1.94 -2.09 -3.98
N VAL A 59 0.72 -1.68 -3.65
CA VAL A 59 0.33 -0.28 -3.54
C VAL A 59 0.59 0.19 -2.11
N LEU A 60 1.49 1.16 -1.95
CA LEU A 60 1.89 1.68 -0.65
C LEU A 60 1.03 2.88 -0.25
N GLU A 61 0.80 3.80 -1.18
CA GLU A 61 0.15 5.09 -0.95
C GLU A 61 -0.64 5.53 -2.18
N ILE A 62 -1.82 6.11 -1.98
CA ILE A 62 -2.67 6.70 -3.03
C ILE A 62 -3.05 8.11 -2.58
N GLY A 63 -2.73 9.12 -3.38
CA GLY A 63 -3.06 10.52 -3.10
C GLY A 63 -2.53 11.05 -1.76
N GLY A 64 -1.37 10.57 -1.31
CA GLY A 64 -0.83 10.90 0.01
C GLY A 64 -1.34 10.02 1.16
N THR A 65 -2.33 9.15 0.92
CA THR A 65 -2.91 8.28 1.95
C THR A 65 -2.24 6.91 1.93
N PRO A 66 -1.65 6.44 3.04
CA PRO A 66 -1.07 5.10 3.13
C PRO A 66 -2.18 4.04 3.12
N VAL A 67 -2.12 3.11 2.17
CA VAL A 67 -3.20 2.13 1.94
C VAL A 67 -2.91 0.73 2.45
N LEU A 68 -1.69 0.47 2.94
CA LEU A 68 -1.37 -0.83 3.52
C LEU A 68 -2.14 -1.05 4.83
N GLY A 69 -2.72 -2.24 4.98
CA GLY A 69 -3.62 -2.56 6.10
C GLY A 69 -5.07 -2.10 5.93
N MET A 70 -5.41 -1.49 4.78
CA MET A 70 -6.80 -1.15 4.45
C MET A 70 -7.52 -2.32 3.76
N THR A 71 -8.84 -2.38 3.87
CA THR A 71 -9.68 -3.34 3.10
C THR A 71 -9.72 -2.94 1.63
N LEU A 72 -10.00 -3.89 0.73
CA LEU A 72 -10.12 -3.61 -0.70
C LEU A 72 -11.14 -2.49 -1.00
N GLY A 73 -12.28 -2.52 -0.31
CA GLY A 73 -13.34 -1.51 -0.46
C GLY A 73 -12.84 -0.12 -0.09
N ASP A 74 -12.06 0.00 0.97
CA ASP A 74 -11.52 1.28 1.40
C ASP A 74 -10.42 1.80 0.48
N VAL A 75 -9.55 0.93 -0.05
CA VAL A 75 -8.54 1.32 -1.04
C VAL A 75 -9.21 1.88 -2.29
N ARG A 76 -10.29 1.24 -2.76
CA ARG A 76 -11.12 1.74 -3.86
C ARG A 76 -11.81 3.06 -3.50
N GLY A 77 -12.27 3.20 -2.26
CA GLY A 77 -12.85 4.45 -1.76
C GLY A 77 -11.86 5.61 -1.80
N VAL A 78 -10.63 5.40 -1.31
CA VAL A 78 -9.53 6.39 -1.39
C VAL A 78 -9.28 6.77 -2.85
N LEU A 79 -9.09 5.77 -3.71
CA LEU A 79 -8.81 5.96 -5.13
C LEU A 79 -9.88 6.82 -5.84
N ASN A 80 -11.17 6.63 -5.54
CA ASN A 80 -12.26 7.41 -6.13
C ASN A 80 -12.44 8.80 -5.50
N SER A 81 -11.92 9.00 -4.29
CA SER A 81 -12.05 10.27 -3.55
C SER A 81 -10.92 11.26 -3.84
N CYS A 82 -9.80 10.80 -4.38
CA CYS A 82 -8.63 11.64 -4.60
C CYS A 82 -8.83 12.63 -5.78
N PRO A 83 -8.44 13.91 -5.63
CA PRO A 83 -8.44 14.85 -6.73
C PRO A 83 -7.37 14.48 -7.76
N HIS A 84 -7.65 14.74 -9.03
CA HIS A 84 -6.72 14.47 -10.12
C HIS A 84 -5.70 15.61 -10.27
N PRO A 85 -4.44 15.31 -10.64
CA PRO A 85 -3.90 13.97 -10.91
C PRO A 85 -3.61 13.17 -9.62
N ILE A 86 -3.98 11.89 -9.61
CA ILE A 86 -3.79 11.02 -8.44
C ILE A 86 -2.37 10.44 -8.45
N ARG A 87 -1.56 10.84 -7.48
CA ARG A 87 -0.24 10.29 -7.24
C ARG A 87 -0.34 8.95 -6.52
N ILE A 88 0.44 7.97 -6.93
CA ILE A 88 0.46 6.63 -6.36
C ILE A 88 1.89 6.16 -6.15
N LYS A 89 2.16 5.54 -5.00
CA LYS A 89 3.44 4.90 -4.71
C LYS A 89 3.26 3.39 -4.72
N THR A 90 4.08 2.72 -5.52
CA THR A 90 4.04 1.27 -5.65
C THR A 90 5.44 0.67 -5.50
N VAL A 91 5.51 -0.63 -5.25
CA VAL A 91 6.78 -1.35 -5.24
C VAL A 91 6.57 -2.78 -5.72
N SER A 92 7.47 -3.27 -6.56
CA SER A 92 7.41 -4.66 -7.01
C SER A 92 7.69 -5.62 -5.86
N PRO A 93 6.96 -6.75 -5.77
CA PRO A 93 7.17 -7.74 -4.71
C PRO A 93 8.56 -8.39 -4.84
N GLY A 94 9.19 -8.73 -3.71
CA GLY A 94 10.44 -9.51 -3.67
C GLY A 94 11.65 -8.80 -3.06
N PHE A 95 11.61 -7.47 -2.91
CA PHE A 95 12.66 -6.68 -2.25
C PHE A 95 12.47 -6.62 -0.73
N THR A 96 12.41 -7.76 -0.06
CA THR A 96 12.05 -7.90 1.39
C THR A 96 10.59 -7.60 1.76
N LEU A 97 9.82 -6.98 0.86
CA LEU A 97 8.36 -6.86 0.95
C LEU A 97 7.67 -7.95 0.11
N CYS A 98 6.75 -8.69 0.73
CA CYS A 98 5.92 -9.72 0.11
C CYS A 98 4.45 -9.31 0.16
N LYS A 99 3.60 -9.88 -0.71
CA LYS A 99 2.16 -9.58 -0.72
C LYS A 99 1.41 -10.08 0.52
N ASP A 100 1.94 -11.10 1.20
CA ASP A 100 1.31 -11.63 2.41
C ASP A 100 1.45 -10.65 3.58
N LEU A 101 0.32 -10.07 3.97
CA LEU A 101 0.21 -9.08 5.05
C LEU A 101 0.47 -9.74 6.40
N ARG A 102 -0.04 -10.96 6.62
CA ARG A 102 0.08 -11.69 7.88
C ARG A 102 1.54 -12.06 8.15
N LEU A 103 2.22 -12.55 7.12
CA LEU A 103 3.65 -12.86 7.16
C LEU A 103 4.50 -11.61 7.40
N TYR A 104 4.13 -10.47 6.82
CA TYR A 104 4.87 -9.23 7.08
C TYR A 104 4.68 -8.74 8.53
N LEU A 105 3.47 -8.84 9.08
CA LEU A 105 3.15 -8.43 10.45
C LEU A 105 3.72 -9.36 11.54
N SER A 106 3.99 -10.63 11.21
CA SER A 106 4.60 -11.58 12.14
C SER A 106 6.12 -11.39 12.30
N LYS A 107 6.76 -10.61 11.43
CA LYS A 107 8.20 -10.33 11.51
C LYS A 107 8.50 -9.33 12.63
N CYS A 108 9.62 -9.54 13.32
CA CYS A 108 10.17 -8.56 14.24
C CYS A 108 11.20 -7.70 13.52
N PHE A 109 10.97 -6.38 13.49
CA PHE A 109 11.92 -5.42 12.96
C PHE A 109 12.54 -4.60 14.09
N THR A 110 13.76 -4.10 13.87
CA THR A 110 14.42 -3.19 14.81
C THR A 110 13.54 -1.95 15.05
N PRO A 111 13.28 -1.54 16.30
CA PRO A 111 12.52 -0.33 16.59
C PRO A 111 13.11 0.89 15.88
N GLY A 112 12.24 1.72 15.29
CA GLY A 112 12.63 2.91 14.53
C GLY A 112 13.05 2.62 13.08
N SER A 113 13.21 1.35 12.68
CA SER A 113 13.41 1.00 11.27
C SER A 113 12.21 1.36 10.40
N VAL A 114 12.44 1.54 9.11
CA VAL A 114 11.39 1.78 8.11
C VAL A 114 10.29 0.71 8.19
N ASP A 115 10.68 -0.56 8.33
CA ASP A 115 9.71 -1.66 8.37
C ASP A 115 8.87 -1.63 9.65
N SER A 116 9.48 -1.28 10.79
CA SER A 116 8.74 -1.13 12.07
C SER A 116 7.72 0.02 12.02
N GLN A 117 8.10 1.14 11.39
CA GLN A 117 7.18 2.26 11.16
C GLN A 117 6.04 1.85 10.20
N LEU A 118 6.36 1.08 9.15
CA LEU A 118 5.35 0.58 8.23
C LEU A 118 4.38 -0.40 8.93
N GLN A 119 4.89 -1.30 9.78
CA GLN A 119 4.05 -2.18 10.59
C GLN A 119 3.12 -1.39 11.51
N GLN A 120 3.58 -0.27 12.08
CA GLN A 120 2.73 0.60 12.89
C GLN A 120 1.59 1.20 12.05
N VAL A 121 1.89 1.77 10.88
CA VAL A 121 0.87 2.31 9.96
C VAL A 121 -0.15 1.25 9.56
N ILE A 122 0.32 0.04 9.22
CA ILE A 122 -0.55 -1.09 8.88
C ILE A 122 -1.49 -1.41 10.05
N ARG A 123 -0.95 -1.50 11.27
CA ARG A 123 -1.75 -1.79 12.47
C ARG A 123 -2.77 -0.70 12.74
N GLU A 124 -2.39 0.57 12.63
CA GLU A 124 -3.32 1.72 12.78
C GLU A 124 -4.47 1.65 11.78
N ASN A 125 -4.17 1.42 10.50
CA ASN A 125 -5.18 1.24 9.46
C ASN A 125 -6.12 0.06 9.75
N LEU A 126 -5.58 -1.07 10.21
CA LEU A 126 -6.39 -2.22 10.63
C LEU A 126 -7.28 -1.87 11.83
N TYR A 127 -6.76 -1.19 12.85
CA TYR A 127 -7.53 -0.83 14.05
C TYR A 127 -8.66 0.14 13.75
N LEU A 128 -8.42 1.17 12.93
CA LEU A 128 -9.44 2.16 12.56
C LEU A 128 -10.61 1.55 11.81
N ARG A 129 -10.41 0.41 11.14
CA ARG A 129 -11.37 -0.21 10.22
C ARG A 129 -11.94 -1.52 10.75
N ALA A 130 -11.27 -2.16 11.71
CA ALA A 130 -11.74 -3.37 12.40
C ALA A 130 -12.47 -3.07 13.72
N LEU A 131 -12.36 -1.85 14.26
CA LEU A 131 -13.07 -1.48 15.49
C LEU A 131 -14.30 -0.63 15.15
N PRO A 132 -15.50 -0.99 15.65
CA PRO A 132 -16.69 -0.17 15.47
C PRO A 132 -16.44 1.24 16.00
N CYS A 133 -16.96 2.20 15.25
CA CYS A 133 -16.82 3.66 15.31
C CYS A 133 -16.86 4.33 16.71
N VAL A 134 -17.25 3.62 17.75
CA VAL A 134 -17.28 4.08 19.15
C VAL A 134 -15.90 4.39 19.77
N ARG A 135 -14.78 3.95 19.18
CA ARG A 135 -13.42 4.28 19.69
C ARG A 135 -12.61 5.26 18.83
N ALA A 136 -13.05 5.56 17.60
CA ALA A 136 -12.30 6.42 16.69
C ALA A 136 -12.36 7.92 17.06
N GLN A 137 -13.42 8.35 17.76
CA GLN A 137 -13.57 9.75 18.21
C GLN A 137 -12.55 10.15 19.29
N TYR A 138 -12.10 9.20 20.13
CA TYR A 138 -11.17 9.50 21.21
C TYR A 138 -9.74 9.81 20.74
N TYR A 139 -9.33 9.31 19.57
CA TYR A 139 -7.95 9.51 19.07
C TYR A 139 -7.78 10.76 18.21
N LYS A 140 -8.86 11.30 17.61
CA LYS A 140 -8.79 12.62 16.93
C LYS A 140 -8.64 13.80 17.90
N SER A 141 -8.82 13.59 19.20
CA SER A 141 -8.62 14.61 20.24
C SER A 141 -7.25 14.54 20.94
N CYS A 142 -6.36 13.62 20.55
CA CYS A 142 -5.02 13.48 21.15
C CYS A 142 -3.86 13.77 20.16
N LEU A 143 -4.14 14.37 19.00
CA LEU A 143 -3.18 15.06 18.15
C LEU A 143 -3.54 16.54 18.11
#